data_AF-A0A914PS34-F1
#
_entry.id   AF-A0A914PS34-F1
#
_cell.length_a   1.000
_cell.length_b   1.000
_cell.length_c   1.000
_cell.angle_alpha   90.00
_cell.angle_beta   90.00
_cell.angle_gamma   90.00
#
_symmetry.space_group_name_H-M   'P 1'
#
loop_
_entity.id
_entity.type
_entity.pdbx_description
1 polymer ?
#
loop_
_entity_poly.entity_id
_entity_poly.type
_entity_poly.pdbx_seq_one_letter_code
_entity_poly.pdbx_strand_id
1 'polypeptide(L)'
;MNIGFLEALKNGPWNCFIFHDVDLLPENPSNIYTCKKRPTHFSSAINKFNYSVPYEEYFGGVSAMLRSQFEKLNGFSNEFWGWGGEDDEIFLRIKAHKQKYYRLPTEIGRYEMVRHVRDKGNEA
;
A
#
# COMPACT_ATOMS: atom_id res chain seq x y z
N MET A 1 -5.25 -6.90 -6.15
CA MET A 1 -5.24 -5.43 -6.36
C MET A 1 -5.51 -4.99 -7.80
N ASN A 2 -4.80 -5.53 -8.82
CA ASN A 2 -4.98 -5.15 -10.23
C ASN A 2 -6.43 -5.23 -10.74
N ILE A 3 -7.18 -6.27 -10.37
CA ILE A 3 -8.61 -6.43 -10.73
C ILE A 3 -9.42 -5.24 -10.23
N GLY A 4 -9.26 -4.87 -8.95
CA GLY A 4 -10.00 -3.74 -8.35
C GLY A 4 -9.74 -2.41 -9.06
N PHE A 5 -8.50 -2.17 -9.51
CA PHE A 5 -8.16 -0.99 -10.32
C PHE A 5 -8.96 -0.96 -11.63
N LEU A 6 -8.98 -2.07 -12.38
CA LEU A 6 -9.67 -2.15 -13.67
C LEU A 6 -11.20 -2.08 -13.52
N GLU A 7 -11.77 -2.80 -12.56
CA GLU A 7 -13.22 -2.82 -12.33
C GLU A 7 -13.74 -1.48 -11.79
N ALA A 8 -12.99 -0.79 -10.93
CA ALA A 8 -13.37 0.54 -10.47
C ALA A 8 -13.47 1.52 -11.63
N LEU A 9 -12.54 1.48 -12.60
CA LEU A 9 -12.55 2.35 -13.78
C LEU A 9 -13.77 2.14 -14.69
N LYS A 10 -14.43 0.97 -14.64
CA LYS A 10 -15.72 0.76 -15.34
C LYS A 10 -16.87 1.51 -14.67
N ASN A 11 -16.76 1.79 -13.37
CA ASN A 11 -17.77 2.47 -12.57
C ASN A 11 -17.59 3.99 -12.50
N GLY A 12 -16.50 4.53 -13.04
CA GLY A 12 -16.29 5.98 -13.09
C GLY A 12 -14.86 6.41 -13.42
N PRO A 13 -14.65 7.71 -13.66
CA PRO A 13 -13.34 8.28 -14.00
C PRO A 13 -12.48 8.49 -12.73
N TRP A 14 -12.23 7.41 -11.98
CA TRP A 14 -11.43 7.49 -10.76
C TRP A 14 -9.98 7.80 -11.07
N ASN A 15 -9.44 8.80 -10.38
CA ASN A 15 -8.06 9.26 -10.55
C ASN A 15 -7.16 8.92 -9.37
N CYS A 16 -7.73 8.44 -8.27
CA CYS A 16 -7.01 8.08 -7.05
C CYS A 16 -7.42 6.69 -6.61
N PHE A 17 -6.41 5.85 -6.35
CA PHE A 17 -6.57 4.48 -5.92
C PHE A 17 -5.83 4.28 -4.60
N ILE A 18 -6.51 3.69 -3.63
CA ILE A 18 -5.97 3.35 -2.33
C ILE A 18 -6.07 1.84 -2.21
N PHE A 19 -4.91 1.21 -2.08
CA PHE A 19 -4.78 -0.22 -1.84
C PHE A 19 -4.58 -0.41 -0.35
N HIS A 20 -5.41 -1.24 0.26
CA HIS A 20 -5.60 -1.20 1.70
C HIS A 20 -5.95 -2.59 2.23
N ASP A 21 -5.11 -3.11 3.11
CA ASP A 21 -5.40 -4.35 3.82
C ASP A 21 -6.61 -4.18 4.74
N VAL A 22 -7.53 -5.15 4.69
CA VAL A 22 -8.81 -5.07 5.41
C VAL A 22 -8.64 -5.09 6.94
N ASP A 23 -7.49 -5.55 7.42
CA ASP A 23 -7.17 -5.70 8.83
C ASP A 23 -6.38 -4.51 9.41
N LEU A 24 -6.13 -3.44 8.65
CA LEU A 24 -5.43 -2.26 9.14
C LEU A 24 -6.42 -1.12 9.42
N LEU A 25 -6.42 -0.56 10.64
CA LEU A 25 -7.28 0.57 11.00
C LEU A 25 -6.45 1.81 11.32
N PRO A 26 -6.66 2.96 10.65
CA PRO A 26 -5.90 4.18 10.95
C PRO A 26 -6.26 4.72 12.34
N GLU A 27 -5.25 5.02 13.15
CA GLU A 27 -5.43 5.54 14.52
C GLU A 27 -5.57 7.08 14.55
N ASN A 28 -5.08 7.76 13.51
CA ASN A 28 -5.05 9.21 13.46
C ASN A 28 -6.02 9.74 12.40
N PRO A 29 -7.03 10.57 12.77
CA PRO A 29 -7.98 11.15 11.80
C PRO A 29 -7.32 12.13 10.80
N SER A 30 -6.11 12.59 11.09
CA SER A 30 -5.30 13.40 10.15
C SER A 30 -4.71 12.56 9.01
N ASN A 31 -4.85 11.23 9.07
CA ASN A 31 -4.51 10.33 8.00
C ASN A 31 -5.57 10.37 6.89
N ILE A 32 -5.57 11.45 6.10
CA ILE A 32 -6.60 11.69 5.08
C ILE A 32 -6.30 10.89 3.81
N TYR A 33 -7.23 10.02 3.45
CA TYR A 33 -7.14 9.07 2.33
C TYR A 33 -7.27 9.76 0.98
N THR A 34 -6.13 10.28 0.51
CA THR A 34 -6.02 11.02 -0.74
C THR A 34 -4.71 10.71 -1.44
N CYS A 35 -4.75 10.74 -2.77
CA CYS A 35 -3.54 10.57 -3.57
C CYS A 35 -2.77 11.88 -3.68
N LYS A 36 -1.45 11.76 -3.72
CA LYS A 36 -0.52 12.88 -3.88
C LYS A 36 0.21 12.77 -5.22
N LYS A 37 1.00 13.79 -5.55
CA LYS A 37 1.89 13.77 -6.74
C LYS A 37 2.93 12.65 -6.73
N ARG A 38 3.08 11.94 -5.61
CA ARG A 38 4.00 10.81 -5.39
C ARG A 38 3.20 9.61 -4.87
N PRO A 39 3.50 8.38 -5.30
CA PRO A 39 3.01 7.18 -4.62
C PRO A 39 3.23 7.33 -3.10
N THR A 40 2.18 7.13 -2.33
CA THR A 40 2.18 7.43 -0.90
C THR A 40 1.99 6.17 -0.08
N HIS A 41 2.90 5.92 0.86
CA HIS A 41 2.76 4.88 1.89
C HIS A 41 2.07 5.47 3.11
N PHE A 42 0.87 4.96 3.41
CA PHE A 42 0.00 5.44 4.48
C PHE A 42 0.33 4.78 5.82
N SER A 43 0.57 3.48 5.83
CA SER A 43 0.82 2.67 7.03
C SER A 43 2.29 2.67 7.46
N SER A 44 2.85 3.86 7.71
CA SER A 44 4.24 4.02 8.12
C SER A 44 4.55 3.60 9.55
N ALA A 45 3.53 3.35 10.37
CA ALA A 45 3.67 2.91 11.76
C ALA A 45 2.55 1.93 12.12
N ILE A 46 2.78 0.62 11.98
CA ILE A 46 1.79 -0.41 12.34
C ILE A 46 2.13 -0.98 13.72
N ASN A 47 1.13 -1.18 14.59
CA ASN A 47 1.29 -1.73 15.94
C ASN A 47 2.08 -3.06 15.97
N LYS A 48 1.83 -3.95 14.99
CA LYS A 48 2.51 -5.25 14.80
C LYS A 48 4.02 -5.11 14.67
N PHE A 49 4.49 -3.98 14.15
CA PHE A 49 5.91 -3.67 13.97
C PHE A 49 6.40 -2.62 14.98
N ASN A 50 5.76 -2.54 16.16
CA ASN A 50 6.07 -1.55 17.19
C ASN A 50 6.05 -0.10 16.66
N TYR A 51 5.07 0.21 15.80
CA TYR A 51 4.88 1.54 15.22
C TYR A 51 6.08 2.06 14.42
N SER A 52 6.85 1.15 13.83
CA SER A 52 7.98 1.46 12.96
C SER A 52 7.89 0.66 11.67
N VAL A 53 8.45 1.16 10.56
CA VAL A 53 8.58 0.34 9.36
C VAL A 53 9.60 -0.78 9.61
N PRO A 54 9.34 -2.02 9.16
CA PRO A 54 10.25 -3.14 9.39
C PRO A 54 11.57 -3.00 8.61
N TYR A 55 11.55 -2.31 7.47
CA TYR A 55 12.72 -1.98 6.65
C TYR A 55 12.40 -0.77 5.75
N GLU A 56 13.43 -0.15 5.16
CA GLU A 56 13.30 1.15 4.46
C GLU A 56 12.45 1.06 3.19
N GLU A 57 12.53 -0.06 2.48
CA GLU A 57 11.78 -0.32 1.24
C GLU A 57 10.32 -0.73 1.48
N TYR A 58 9.89 -0.92 2.73
CA TYR A 58 8.56 -1.39 3.05
C TYR A 58 7.47 -0.43 2.53
N PHE A 59 6.58 -0.96 1.70
CA PHE A 59 5.49 -0.23 1.05
C PHE A 59 4.11 -0.93 1.15
N GLY A 60 4.02 -1.96 2.00
CA GLY A 60 2.83 -2.77 2.19
C GLY A 60 1.81 -2.22 3.18
N GLY A 61 0.70 -2.92 3.34
CA GLY A 61 -0.40 -2.51 4.21
C GLY A 61 -1.37 -1.54 3.52
N VAL A 62 -1.04 -0.25 3.55
CA VAL A 62 -1.86 0.80 2.92
C VAL A 62 -1.00 1.73 2.07
N SER A 63 -1.33 1.80 0.79
CA SER A 63 -0.68 2.69 -0.16
C SER A 63 -1.68 3.39 -1.07
N ALA A 64 -1.31 4.56 -1.59
CA ALA A 64 -2.13 5.33 -2.52
C ALA A 64 -1.34 5.76 -3.74
N MET A 65 -1.97 5.62 -4.91
CA MET A 65 -1.42 6.03 -6.20
C MET A 65 -2.47 6.71 -7.06
N LEU A 66 -2.06 7.76 -7.76
CA LEU A 66 -2.85 8.30 -8.86
C LEU A 66 -2.96 7.24 -9.96
N ARG A 67 -4.05 7.30 -10.72
CA ARG A 67 -4.25 6.46 -11.92
C ARG A 67 -3.01 6.43 -12.81
N SER A 68 -2.50 7.60 -13.17
CA SER A 68 -1.34 7.76 -14.04
C SER A 68 -0.04 7.23 -13.43
N GLN A 69 0.09 7.25 -12.10
CA GLN A 69 1.23 6.63 -11.42
C GLN A 69 1.13 5.12 -11.54
N PHE A 70 -0.03 4.54 -11.25
CA PHE A 70 -0.26 3.11 -11.29
C PHE A 70 -0.11 2.51 -12.70
N GLU A 71 -0.70 3.17 -13.71
CA GLU A 71 -0.57 2.79 -15.12
C GLU A 71 0.90 2.85 -15.57
N LYS A 72 1.66 3.86 -15.14
CA LYS A 72 3.09 3.97 -15.47
C LYS A 72 3.91 2.81 -14.91
N LEU A 73 3.51 2.22 -13.79
CA LEU A 73 4.17 1.06 -13.18
C LEU A 73 3.72 -0.27 -13.80
N ASN A 74 2.76 -0.26 -14.73
CA ASN A 74 2.06 -1.45 -15.18
C ASN A 74 1.44 -2.25 -14.01
N GLY A 75 0.88 -1.54 -13.03
CA GLY A 75 0.26 -2.12 -11.83
C GLY A 75 1.19 -2.98 -10.97
N PHE A 76 0.59 -3.83 -10.14
CA PHE A 76 1.28 -4.85 -9.35
C PHE A 76 1.69 -6.05 -10.23
N SER A 77 2.70 -6.82 -9.82
CA SER A 77 2.97 -8.13 -10.41
C SER A 77 1.81 -9.12 -10.19
N ASN A 78 1.60 -10.03 -11.15
CA ASN A 78 0.64 -11.13 -11.06
C ASN A 78 1.33 -12.48 -10.74
N GLU A 79 2.63 -12.48 -10.49
CA GLU A 79 3.44 -13.69 -10.27
C GLU A 79 3.55 -14.08 -8.79
N PHE A 80 3.09 -13.22 -7.88
CA PHE A 80 3.08 -13.51 -6.44
C PHE A 80 1.80 -14.27 -6.07
N TRP A 81 1.99 -15.53 -5.68
CA TRP A 81 0.94 -16.43 -5.22
C TRP A 81 1.25 -16.84 -3.78
N GLY A 82 0.32 -16.59 -2.86
CA GLY A 82 0.55 -16.72 -1.42
C GLY A 82 1.05 -15.41 -0.79
N TRP A 83 1.69 -15.50 0.37
CA TRP A 83 2.12 -14.33 1.12
C TRP A 83 3.56 -13.90 0.79
N GLY A 84 3.74 -12.62 0.47
CA GLY A 84 5.02 -11.92 0.49
C GLY A 84 5.59 -11.54 -0.88
N GLY A 85 6.28 -10.40 -0.91
CA GLY A 85 7.12 -9.92 -2.02
C GLY A 85 6.42 -9.03 -3.05
N GLU A 86 5.09 -9.02 -3.09
CA GLU A 86 4.32 -8.17 -4.01
C GLU A 86 4.46 -6.67 -3.69
N ASP A 87 4.48 -6.34 -2.39
CA ASP A 87 4.65 -4.96 -1.91
C ASP A 87 6.08 -4.44 -2.11
N ASP A 88 7.06 -5.33 -2.00
CA ASP A 88 8.46 -5.01 -2.29
C ASP A 88 8.65 -4.79 -3.79
N GLU A 89 8.02 -5.62 -4.63
CA GLU A 89 8.12 -5.51 -6.08
C GLU A 89 7.50 -4.23 -6.61
N ILE A 90 6.34 -3.80 -6.10
CA ILE A 90 5.77 -2.50 -6.49
C ILE A 90 6.67 -1.33 -6.07
N PHE A 91 7.34 -1.43 -4.92
CA PHE A 91 8.32 -0.43 -4.50
C PHE A 91 9.52 -0.38 -5.46
N LEU A 92 10.02 -1.54 -5.90
CA LEU A 92 11.07 -1.63 -6.91
C LEU A 92 10.62 -1.01 -8.24
N ARG A 93 9.36 -1.22 -8.67
CA ARG A 93 8.81 -0.57 -9.88
C ARG A 93 8.78 0.94 -9.74
N ILE A 94 8.37 1.47 -8.58
CA ILE A 94 8.38 2.91 -8.28
C ILE A 94 9.80 3.48 -8.48
N LYS A 95 10.80 2.82 -7.92
CA LYS A 95 12.21 3.22 -8.04
C LYS A 95 12.71 3.10 -9.48
N ALA A 96 12.40 2.01 -10.18
CA ALA A 96 12.79 1.78 -11.57
C ALA A 96 12.22 2.85 -12.52
N HIS A 97 10.99 3.29 -12.29
CA HIS A 97 10.35 4.37 -13.06
C HIS A 97 10.73 5.78 -12.59
N LYS A 98 11.74 5.89 -11.71
CA LYS A 98 12.27 7.13 -11.13
C LYS A 98 11.18 7.99 -10.48
N GLN A 99 10.12 7.36 -9.98
CA GLN A 99 9.10 8.06 -9.21
C GLN A 99 9.62 8.28 -7.79
N LYS A 100 9.46 9.49 -7.27
CA LYS A 100 9.65 9.75 -5.85
C LYS A 100 8.43 9.21 -5.12
N TYR A 101 8.63 8.53 -3.99
CA TYR A 101 7.56 8.14 -3.09
C TYR A 101 7.45 9.13 -1.92
N TYR A 102 6.39 9.02 -1.14
CA TYR A 102 6.20 9.74 0.11
C TYR A 102 5.70 8.78 1.18
N ARG A 103 6.31 8.81 2.36
CA ARG A 103 5.83 8.07 3.51
C ARG A 103 5.22 9.06 4.49
N LEU A 104 4.03 8.78 5.01
CA LEU A 104 3.44 9.64 6.03
C LEU A 104 4.34 9.69 7.28
N PRO A 105 4.43 10.83 7.99
CA PRO A 105 5.06 10.88 9.31
C PRO A 105 4.46 9.80 10.22
N THR A 106 5.27 9.18 11.06
CA THR A 106 4.85 8.05 11.91
C THR A 106 3.77 8.45 12.92
N GLU A 107 3.62 9.73 13.24
CA GLU A 107 2.56 10.25 14.11
C GLU A 107 1.19 10.25 13.41
N ILE A 108 1.18 10.38 12.07
CA ILE A 108 -0.04 10.41 11.25
C ILE A 108 -0.32 9.02 10.67
N GLY A 109 0.71 8.32 10.19
CA GLY A 109 0.61 7.01 9.55
C GLY A 109 0.49 5.83 10.53
N ARG A 110 -0.10 6.05 11.70
CA ARG A 110 -0.33 5.03 12.72
C ARG A 110 -1.51 4.13 12.37
N TYR A 111 -1.32 2.82 12.48
CA TYR A 111 -2.35 1.82 12.25
C TYR A 111 -2.33 0.73 13.31
N GLU A 112 -3.52 0.31 13.71
CA GLU A 112 -3.75 -0.89 14.51
C GLU A 112 -4.11 -2.04 13.55
N MET A 113 -3.35 -3.13 13.60
CA MET A 113 -3.69 -4.37 12.90
C MET A 113 -4.70 -5.18 13.74
N VAL A 114 -5.86 -5.45 13.16
CA VAL A 114 -6.88 -6.35 13.71
C VAL A 114 -6.26 -7.74 13.85
N ARG A 115 -6.34 -8.31 15.05
CA ARG A 115 -5.76 -9.62 15.34
C ARG A 115 -6.54 -10.72 14.62
N HIS A 116 -5.81 -11.59 13.92
CA HIS A 116 -6.34 -12.81 13.31
C HIS A 116 -5.32 -13.94 13.39
N VAL A 117 -5.79 -15.17 13.20
CA VAL A 117 -4.92 -16.36 13.13
C VAL A 117 -4.32 -16.41 11.74
N ARG A 118 -2.99 -16.60 11.65
CA ARG A 118 -2.33 -16.78 10.35
C ARG A 118 -2.90 -17.99 9.61
N ASP A 119 -3.20 -17.79 8.33
CA ASP A 119 -3.60 -18.86 7.43
C ASP A 119 -2.47 -19.89 7.26
N LYS A 120 -2.86 -21.16 7.08
CA LYS A 120 -1.93 -22.23 6.70
C LYS A 120 -1.32 -21.91 5.33
N GLY A 121 0.01 -22.00 5.22
CA GLY A 121 0.79 -21.60 4.05
C GLY A 121 1.38 -20.19 4.10
N ASN A 122 1.07 -19.41 5.15
CA ASN A 122 1.59 -18.05 5.37
C ASN A 122 2.38 -17.95 6.69
N GLU A 123 3.19 -18.98 7.00
CA GLU A 123 3.88 -19.12 8.29
C GLU A 123 5.12 -18.22 8.47
N ALA A 124 5.68 -17.69 7.37
CA ALA A 124 6.95 -16.94 7.35
C ALA A 124 6.96 -15.65 8.18
#